data_AF-A0A246BAH1-F1
#
_entry.id   AF-A0A246BAH1-F1
#
_cell.length_a   1.000
_cell.length_b   1.000
_cell.length_c   1.000
_cell.angle_alpha   90.00
_cell.angle_beta   90.00
_cell.angle_gamma   90.00
#
_symmetry.space_group_name_H-M   'P 1'
#
loop_
_entity.id
_entity.type
_entity.pdbx_description
1 polymer ?
#
loop_
_entity_poly.entity_id
_entity_poly.type
_entity_poly.pdbx_seq_one_letter_code
_entity_poly.pdbx_strand_id
1 'polypeptide(L)'
;MTGAGANVKDIRVSNVTMSVGNDTSMGVFKSVQVYLSNNGANEVLVASRDAIADNVGTTLSLDANTTKTLDNLMKSGAVQARIVYVLKQSPTSDISLKTSIGFSSVPVTNP
;
A
#
# COMPACT_ATOMS: atom_id res chain seq x y z
N MET A 1 8.91 15.21 -20.07
CA MET A 1 9.18 14.78 -18.69
C MET A 1 10.66 14.91 -18.43
N THR A 2 11.09 15.81 -17.54
CA THR A 2 12.50 15.99 -17.17
C THR A 2 12.64 15.71 -15.68
N GLY A 3 13.36 14.65 -15.30
CA GLY A 3 13.54 14.22 -13.90
C GLY A 3 13.79 12.72 -13.78
N ALA A 4 14.10 12.24 -12.57
CA ALA A 4 14.44 10.84 -12.27
C ALA A 4 13.42 9.81 -12.79
N GLY A 5 12.14 10.18 -12.91
CA GLY A 5 11.08 9.34 -13.48
C GLY A 5 11.28 8.97 -14.96
N ALA A 6 12.10 9.69 -15.72
CA ALA A 6 12.45 9.33 -17.09
C ALA A 6 13.48 8.18 -17.17
N ASN A 7 14.21 7.92 -16.07
CA ASN A 7 15.35 7.00 -16.04
C ASN A 7 15.02 5.62 -15.46
N VAL A 8 13.79 5.42 -14.98
CA VAL A 8 13.33 4.16 -14.40
C VAL A 8 12.11 3.63 -15.14
N LYS A 9 11.97 2.31 -15.20
CA LYS A 9 10.82 1.60 -15.75
C LYS A 9 10.47 0.38 -14.91
N ASP A 10 9.33 -0.23 -15.19
CA ASP A 10 8.86 -1.44 -14.52
C ASP A 10 8.74 -1.21 -13.00
N ILE A 11 8.11 -0.10 -12.63
CA ILE A 11 7.93 0.25 -11.23
C ILE A 11 6.88 -0.68 -10.63
N ARG A 12 7.24 -1.44 -9.60
CA ARG A 12 6.36 -2.42 -8.95
C ARG A 12 6.39 -2.21 -7.46
N VAL A 13 5.30 -2.57 -6.78
CA VAL A 13 5.31 -2.71 -5.33
C VAL A 13 6.20 -3.91 -4.97
N SER A 14 7.09 -3.73 -4.00
CA SER A 14 7.99 -4.79 -3.52
C SER A 14 7.53 -5.35 -2.18
N ASN A 15 7.05 -4.49 -1.29
CA ASN A 15 6.47 -4.88 -0.02
C ASN A 15 5.46 -3.82 0.45
N VAL A 16 4.53 -4.25 1.30
CA VAL A 16 3.64 -3.33 2.01
C VAL A 16 3.49 -3.81 3.45
N THR A 17 3.67 -2.89 4.38
CA THR A 17 3.49 -3.13 5.81
C THR A 17 2.53 -2.09 6.36
N MET A 18 1.62 -2.53 7.22
CA MET A 18 0.69 -1.67 7.92
C MET A 18 0.92 -1.82 9.42
N SER A 19 0.83 -0.72 10.16
CA SER A 19 1.00 -0.72 11.60
C SER A 19 0.01 0.22 12.27
N VAL A 20 -0.37 -0.14 13.49
CA VAL A 20 -1.18 0.67 14.39
C VAL A 20 -0.36 1.16 15.59
N GLY A 21 -0.94 2.06 16.38
CA GLY A 21 -0.37 2.48 17.66
C GLY A 21 -0.21 1.33 18.66
N ASN A 22 0.62 1.53 19.68
CA ASN A 22 0.97 0.49 20.66
C ASN A 22 -0.20 0.06 21.56
N ASP A 23 -1.24 0.89 21.68
CA ASP A 23 -2.41 0.62 22.52
C ASP A 23 -3.47 -0.25 21.81
N THR A 24 -3.17 -0.71 20.60
CA THR A 24 -4.08 -1.55 19.81
C THR A 24 -3.32 -2.61 19.02
N SER A 25 -4.05 -3.42 18.27
CA SER A 25 -3.52 -4.57 17.54
C SER A 25 -4.06 -4.55 16.11
N MET A 26 -3.27 -5.02 15.15
CA MET A 26 -3.75 -5.23 13.78
C MET A 26 -4.85 -6.30 13.71
N GLY A 27 -4.99 -7.14 14.74
CA GLY A 27 -6.04 -8.16 14.87
C GLY A 27 -7.46 -7.60 14.98
N VAL A 28 -7.63 -6.29 15.24
CA VAL A 28 -8.96 -5.63 15.22
C VAL A 28 -9.54 -5.51 13.81
N PHE A 29 -8.69 -5.57 12.78
CA PHE A 29 -9.09 -5.58 11.39
C PHE A 29 -9.46 -7.01 10.98
N LYS A 30 -10.55 -7.16 10.24
CA LYS A 30 -10.90 -8.40 9.53
C LYS A 30 -10.11 -8.46 8.22
N SER A 31 -10.13 -7.35 7.48
CA SER A 31 -9.46 -7.22 6.20
C SER A 31 -9.01 -5.78 5.96
N VAL A 32 -7.94 -5.64 5.17
CA VAL A 32 -7.43 -4.36 4.69
C VAL A 32 -7.02 -4.47 3.22
N GLN A 33 -7.23 -3.39 2.47
CA GLN A 33 -6.81 -3.25 1.08
C GLN A 33 -6.20 -1.86 0.91
N VAL A 34 -5.10 -1.80 0.16
CA VAL A 34 -4.38 -0.56 -0.15
C VAL A 34 -4.44 -0.34 -1.65
N TYR A 35 -4.98 0.81 -2.03
CA TYR A 35 -5.06 1.26 -3.40
C TYR A 35 -4.16 2.48 -3.59
N LEU A 36 -3.49 2.56 -4.73
CA LEU A 36 -2.81 3.78 -5.18
C LEU A 36 -3.55 4.38 -6.37
N SER A 37 -3.62 5.70 -6.43
CA SER A 37 -4.28 6.43 -7.51
C SER A 37 -3.60 7.76 -7.79
N ASN A 38 -3.97 8.40 -8.91
CA ASN A 38 -3.69 9.80 -9.14
C ASN A 38 -5.01 10.56 -9.07
N ASN A 39 -5.16 11.41 -8.06
CA ASN A 39 -6.37 12.22 -7.86
C ASN A 39 -7.67 11.40 -7.80
N GLY A 40 -7.63 10.22 -7.17
CA GLY A 40 -8.79 9.33 -7.02
C GLY A 40 -9.23 8.59 -8.29
N ALA A 41 -8.60 8.84 -9.45
CA ALA A 41 -8.84 8.12 -10.68
C ALA A 41 -7.80 7.00 -10.88
N ASN A 42 -8.17 5.96 -11.65
CA ASN A 42 -7.30 4.85 -12.03
C ASN A 42 -6.70 4.11 -10.81
N GLU A 43 -7.54 3.75 -9.85
CA GLU A 43 -7.09 3.09 -8.63
C GLU A 43 -6.53 1.69 -8.92
N VAL A 44 -5.32 1.44 -8.42
CA VAL A 44 -4.64 0.15 -8.53
C VAL A 44 -4.55 -0.47 -7.15
N LEU A 45 -5.12 -1.67 -6.97
CA LEU A 45 -4.92 -2.47 -5.76
C LEU A 45 -3.45 -2.92 -5.70
N VAL A 46 -2.72 -2.38 -4.73
CA VAL A 46 -1.28 -2.64 -4.57
C VAL A 46 -0.96 -3.64 -3.47
N ALA A 47 -1.85 -3.80 -2.49
CA ALA A 47 -1.73 -4.85 -1.50
C ALA A 47 -3.06 -5.10 -0.78
N SER A 48 -3.20 -6.29 -0.23
CA SER A 48 -4.33 -6.64 0.62
C SER A 48 -3.92 -7.67 1.66
N ARG A 49 -4.70 -7.76 2.74
CA ARG A 49 -4.72 -8.94 3.61
C ARG A 49 -6.17 -9.15 4.04
N ASP A 50 -6.65 -10.37 3.87
CA ASP A 50 -7.94 -10.83 4.37
C ASP A 50 -7.72 -11.85 5.49
N ALA A 51 -8.78 -12.19 6.22
CA ALA A 51 -8.76 -13.17 7.30
C ALA A 51 -7.62 -12.92 8.32
N ILE A 52 -7.42 -11.66 8.69
CA ILE A 52 -6.39 -11.27 9.68
C ILE A 52 -6.73 -11.95 11.01
N ALA A 53 -5.77 -12.66 11.61
CA ALA A 53 -5.96 -13.37 12.88
C ALA A 53 -6.09 -12.41 14.07
N ASP A 54 -6.69 -12.86 15.17
CA ASP A 54 -6.87 -12.03 16.38
C ASP A 54 -5.54 -11.72 17.10
N ASN A 55 -4.58 -12.64 17.03
CA ASN A 55 -3.30 -12.56 17.74
C ASN A 55 -2.19 -11.84 16.96
N VAL A 56 -2.54 -11.01 15.97
CA VAL A 56 -1.54 -10.20 15.27
C VAL A 56 -1.10 -9.06 16.19
N GLY A 57 0.21 -8.75 16.20
CA GLY A 57 0.75 -7.62 16.95
C GLY A 57 0.33 -6.26 16.39
N THR A 58 1.15 -5.24 16.66
CA THR A 58 0.91 -3.86 16.17
C THR A 58 1.27 -3.67 14.69
N THR A 59 1.89 -4.66 14.05
CA THR A 59 2.38 -4.59 12.67
C THR A 59 1.94 -5.82 11.88
N LEU A 60 1.55 -5.60 10.63
CA LEU A 60 1.09 -6.62 9.70
C LEU A 60 1.71 -6.39 8.32
N SER A 61 2.42 -7.38 7.81
CA SER A 61 2.78 -7.42 6.39
C SER A 61 1.54 -7.76 5.56
N LEU A 62 1.35 -7.07 4.44
CA LEU A 62 0.27 -7.32 3.50
C LEU A 62 0.76 -8.13 2.30
N ASP A 63 -0.17 -8.75 1.58
CA ASP A 63 0.12 -9.46 0.34
C ASP A 63 0.24 -8.44 -0.79
N ALA A 64 1.49 -8.10 -1.13
CA ALA A 64 1.80 -7.13 -2.18
C ALA A 64 1.48 -7.67 -3.57
N ASN A 65 0.81 -6.84 -4.39
CA ASN A 65 0.54 -7.13 -5.79
C ASN A 65 1.73 -6.73 -6.66
N THR A 66 2.67 -7.65 -6.83
CA THR A 66 3.91 -7.44 -7.61
C THR A 66 3.72 -7.57 -9.12
N THR A 67 2.50 -7.92 -9.58
CA THR A 67 2.21 -8.18 -11.00
C THR A 67 1.89 -6.92 -11.81
N LYS A 68 1.48 -5.85 -11.13
CA LYS A 68 1.08 -4.59 -11.76
C LYS A 68 2.28 -3.64 -11.86
N THR A 69 2.46 -3.06 -13.03
CA THR A 69 3.38 -1.94 -13.21
C THR A 69 2.65 -0.64 -12.85
N LEU A 70 3.37 0.22 -12.16
CA LEU A 70 2.89 1.51 -11.66
C LEU A 70 3.58 2.68 -12.37
N ASP A 71 4.27 2.42 -13.48
CA ASP A 71 4.99 3.42 -14.26
C ASP A 71 4.17 4.69 -14.49
N ASN A 72 2.98 4.57 -15.08
CA ASN A 72 2.13 5.72 -15.38
C ASN A 72 1.70 6.45 -14.10
N LEU A 73 1.37 5.70 -13.05
CA LEU A 73 0.92 6.23 -11.77
C LEU A 73 2.02 7.03 -11.07
N MET A 74 3.22 6.47 -11.00
CA MET A 74 4.36 7.05 -10.28
C MET A 74 5.01 8.19 -11.07
N LYS A 75 4.84 8.20 -12.40
CA LYS A 75 5.38 9.22 -13.30
C LYS A 75 4.43 10.40 -13.53
N SER A 76 3.14 10.28 -13.21
CA SER A 76 2.15 11.35 -13.43
C SER A 76 2.18 12.45 -12.34
N GLY A 77 2.96 12.28 -11.27
CA GLY A 77 3.15 13.28 -10.22
C GLY A 77 2.62 12.82 -8.86
N ALA A 78 1.58 13.49 -8.34
CA ALA A 78 1.04 13.21 -7.02
C ALA A 78 0.34 11.83 -6.96
N VAL A 79 0.79 10.99 -6.05
CA VAL A 79 0.21 9.67 -5.76
C VAL A 79 -0.58 9.73 -4.47
N GLN A 80 -1.80 9.19 -4.48
CA GLN A 80 -2.67 9.11 -3.31
C GLN A 80 -2.83 7.65 -2.90
N ALA A 81 -2.77 7.37 -1.61
CA ALA A 81 -3.08 6.07 -1.04
C ALA A 81 -4.48 6.07 -0.44
N ARG A 82 -5.32 5.11 -0.84
CA ARG A 82 -6.63 4.87 -0.24
C ARG A 82 -6.62 3.51 0.45
N ILE A 83 -7.04 3.50 1.71
CA ILE A 83 -7.13 2.29 2.53
C ILE A 83 -8.61 1.95 2.69
N VAL A 84 -8.97 0.73 2.28
CA VAL A 84 -10.29 0.14 2.53
C VAL A 84 -10.12 -0.92 3.58
N TYR A 85 -11.00 -0.93 4.58
CA TYR A 85 -10.89 -1.86 5.69
C TYR A 85 -12.26 -2.30 6.19
N VAL A 86 -12.27 -3.48 6.82
CA VAL A 86 -13.40 -3.97 7.61
C VAL A 86 -12.86 -4.27 9.01
N LEU A 87 -13.52 -3.73 10.03
CA LEU A 87 -13.21 -4.02 11.43
C LEU A 87 -14.03 -5.23 11.90
N LYS A 88 -13.48 -6.02 12.81
CA LYS A 88 -14.21 -7.15 13.41
C LYS A 88 -15.28 -6.68 14.39
N GLN A 89 -15.07 -5.53 15.00
CA GLN A 89 -15.99 -4.89 15.93
C GLN A 89 -15.83 -3.36 15.87
N SER A 90 -16.82 -2.64 16.37
CA SER A 90 -16.74 -1.19 16.48
C SER A 90 -15.59 -0.79 17.43
N PRO A 91 -14.72 0.15 17.02
CA PRO A 91 -13.66 0.62 17.89
C PRO A 91 -14.25 1.49 19.01
N THR A 92 -13.69 1.37 20.22
CA THR A 92 -14.07 2.19 21.38
C THR A 92 -13.19 3.44 21.53
N SER A 93 -12.16 3.57 20.70
CA SER A 93 -11.20 4.66 20.67
C SER A 93 -10.65 4.86 19.26
N ASP A 94 -10.04 6.02 19.01
CA ASP A 94 -9.39 6.28 17.73
C ASP A 94 -8.21 5.33 17.49
N ILE A 95 -8.05 4.89 16.25
CA ILE A 95 -6.96 4.02 15.81
C ILE A 95 -6.09 4.79 14.82
N SER A 96 -4.85 5.06 15.20
CA SER A 96 -3.86 5.60 14.26
C SER A 96 -3.32 4.49 13.37
N LEU A 97 -3.36 4.70 12.05
CA LEU A 97 -2.87 3.75 11.06
C LEU A 97 -1.71 4.34 10.27
N LYS A 98 -0.62 3.59 10.14
CA LYS A 98 0.51 3.92 9.27
C LYS A 98 0.70 2.81 8.26
N THR A 99 0.85 3.18 6.99
CA THR A 99 1.18 2.25 5.91
C THR A 99 2.52 2.63 5.31
N SER A 100 3.40 1.65 5.17
CA SER A 100 4.69 1.76 4.48
C SER A 100 4.63 0.94 3.21
N ILE A 101 4.99 1.53 2.08
CA ILE A 101 4.95 0.90 0.75
C ILE A 101 6.35 0.99 0.15
N GLY A 102 6.95 -0.17 -0.13
CA GLY A 102 8.21 -0.28 -0.85
C GLY A 102 7.95 -0.43 -2.35
N PHE A 103 8.83 0.18 -3.16
CA PHE A 103 8.81 0.06 -4.61
C PHE A 103 10.16 -0.45 -5.12
N SER A 104 10.12 -1.23 -6.19
CA SER A 104 11.28 -1.60 -7.01
C SER A 104 11.10 -1.07 -8.43
N SER A 105 12.21 -0.91 -9.15
CA SER A 105 12.21 -0.52 -10.56
C SER A 105 13.51 -0.98 -11.22
N VAL A 106 13.56 -0.93 -12.55
CA VAL A 106 14.79 -1.16 -13.31
C VAL A 106 15.17 0.10 -14.09
N PRO A 107 16.47 0.33 -14.37
CA PRO A 107 16.89 1.45 -15.21
C PRO A 107 16.30 1.35 -16.62
N VAL A 108 16.01 2.51 -17.22
CA VAL A 108 15.84 2.60 -18.67
C VAL A 108 17.23 2.53 -19.30
N THR A 109 17.60 1.36 -19.81
CA THR A 109 18.81 1.20 -20.64
C THR A 109 18.44 1.59 -22.07
N ASN A 110 19.07 2.63 -22.60
CA ASN A 110 19.00 2.92 -24.03
C ASN A 110 19.85 1.86 -24.76
N PRO A 111 19.34 1.14 -25.77
CA PRO A 111 20.20 0.33 -26.64
C PRO A 111 21.18 1.20 -27.42
#